data_AF-A0AAQ1PGE0-F1
#
_entry.id   AF-A0AAQ1PGE0-F1
#
_cell.length_a   1.000
_cell.length_b   1.000
_cell.length_c   1.000
_cell.angle_alpha   90.00
_cell.angle_beta   90.00
_cell.angle_gamma   90.00
#
_symmetry.space_group_name_H-M   'P 1'
#
loop_
_entity.id
_entity.type
_entity.pdbx_description
1 polymer ?
#
loop_
_entity_poly.entity_id
_entity_poly.type
_entity_poly.pdbx_seq_one_letter_code
_entity_poly.pdbx_strand_id
1 'polypeptide(L)'
;MTITLSAKGDDAGLQLLRDHLKACMGYEQTAESGFSARRRHLDALRQASEHLEHGRAQLTLAGAGELLAEDLRQAQHALGEITGAFSSDDLLGRIFSSFCIGK
;
A
#
# COMPACT_ATOMS: atom_id res chain seq x y z
N MET A 1 -20.93 18.53 -14.47
CA MET A 1 -21.24 18.78 -15.89
C MET A 1 -22.17 17.66 -16.33
N THR A 2 -23.30 17.95 -16.96
CA THR A 2 -24.34 16.94 -17.29
C THR A 2 -24.26 16.61 -18.77
N ILE A 3 -24.27 15.32 -19.13
CA ILE A 3 -24.29 14.85 -20.52
C ILE A 3 -25.63 14.21 -20.87
N THR A 4 -26.06 14.37 -22.12
CA THR A 4 -27.24 13.70 -22.69
C THR A 4 -26.80 12.73 -23.77
N LEU A 5 -27.26 11.48 -23.67
CA LEU A 5 -26.90 10.41 -24.60
C LEU A 5 -28.09 9.48 -24.81
N SER A 6 -28.07 8.71 -25.90
CA SER A 6 -29.09 7.71 -26.23
C SER A 6 -28.46 6.33 -26.31
N ALA A 7 -29.07 5.35 -25.65
CA ALA A 7 -28.66 3.94 -25.72
C ALA A 7 -29.16 3.22 -26.98
N LYS A 8 -30.04 3.85 -27.76
CA LYS A 8 -30.69 3.25 -28.95
C LYS A 8 -30.03 3.62 -30.27
N GLY A 9 -29.04 4.53 -30.24
CA GLY A 9 -28.26 4.95 -31.41
C GLY A 9 -26.92 4.22 -31.50
N ASP A 10 -26.09 4.64 -32.45
CA ASP A 10 -24.74 4.09 -32.69
C ASP A 10 -23.82 4.21 -31.46
N ASP A 11 -22.69 3.51 -31.49
CA ASP A 11 -21.72 3.35 -30.36
C ASP A 11 -21.14 4.68 -29.82
N ALA A 12 -21.44 5.81 -30.48
CA ALA A 12 -21.11 7.17 -30.06
C ALA A 12 -21.68 7.53 -28.67
N GLY A 13 -22.87 7.05 -28.31
CA GLY A 13 -23.46 7.30 -26.99
C GLY A 13 -22.66 6.62 -25.86
N LEU A 14 -22.15 5.42 -26.12
CA LEU A 14 -21.33 4.66 -25.18
C LEU A 14 -19.92 5.27 -25.05
N GLN A 15 -19.35 5.72 -26.17
CA GLN A 15 -18.05 6.40 -26.16
C GLN A 15 -18.12 7.72 -25.37
N LEU A 16 -19.16 8.52 -25.58
CA LEU A 16 -19.39 9.77 -24.84
C LEU A 16 -19.53 9.51 -23.33
N LEU A 17 -20.26 8.47 -22.93
CA LEU A 17 -20.37 8.07 -21.52
C LEU A 17 -19.00 7.68 -20.95
N ARG A 18 -18.22 6.88 -21.68
CA ARG A 18 -16.90 6.42 -21.24
C ARG A 18 -15.95 7.59 -20.99
N ASP A 19 -15.91 8.55 -21.90
CA ASP A 19 -15.03 9.70 -21.79
C ASP A 19 -15.47 10.66 -20.67
N HIS A 20 -16.78 10.81 -20.48
CA HIS A 20 -17.31 11.57 -19.35
C HIS A 20 -16.99 10.93 -17.99
N LEU A 21 -17.14 9.60 -17.87
CA LEU A 21 -16.79 8.89 -16.65
C LEU A 21 -15.29 9.03 -16.34
N LYS A 22 -14.41 8.90 -17.35
CA LYS A 22 -12.98 9.14 -17.21
C LYS A 22 -12.67 10.55 -16.69
N ALA A 23 -13.33 11.57 -17.24
CA ALA A 23 -13.15 12.95 -16.78
C ALA A 23 -13.63 13.15 -15.34
N CYS A 24 -14.79 12.60 -14.97
CA CYS A 24 -15.35 12.71 -13.61
C CYS A 24 -14.48 12.05 -12.54
N MET A 25 -13.84 10.92 -12.87
CA MET A 25 -12.98 10.19 -11.94
C MET A 25 -11.52 10.68 -11.94
N GLY A 26 -11.19 11.74 -12.70
CA GLY A 26 -9.82 12.23 -12.82
C GLY A 26 -8.89 11.19 -13.44
N TYR A 27 -9.39 10.39 -14.38
CA TYR A 27 -8.60 9.36 -15.06
C TYR A 27 -7.59 10.02 -15.99
N GLU A 28 -6.38 10.23 -15.48
CA GLU A 28 -5.21 10.51 -16.30
C GLU A 28 -4.65 9.17 -16.79
N GLN A 29 -4.38 9.07 -18.08
CA GLN A 29 -3.75 7.89 -18.67
C GLN A 29 -2.26 7.93 -18.31
N THR A 30 -1.95 7.70 -17.04
CA THR A 30 -0.59 7.66 -16.53
C THR A 30 0.04 6.37 -17.04
N ALA A 31 0.66 6.45 -18.20
CA ALA A 31 1.59 5.44 -18.68
C ALA A 31 2.86 5.56 -17.83
N GLU A 32 2.83 5.07 -16.59
CA GLU A 32 3.99 4.62 -15.80
C GLU A 32 3.53 4.04 -14.45
N SER A 33 4.13 2.90 -14.11
CA SER A 33 4.01 2.12 -12.87
C SER A 33 2.67 1.39 -12.65
N GLY A 34 2.64 0.14 -13.11
CA GLY A 34 1.66 -0.87 -12.72
C GLY A 34 1.76 -1.30 -11.24
N PHE A 35 1.84 -0.35 -10.31
CA PHE A 35 1.63 -0.63 -8.91
C PHE A 35 0.20 -0.21 -8.53
N SER A 36 -0.75 -1.11 -8.79
CA SER A 36 -2.06 -1.01 -8.15
C SER A 36 -1.88 -1.34 -6.67
N ALA A 37 -1.37 -0.38 -5.89
CA ALA A 37 -1.54 -0.42 -4.45
C ALA A 37 -3.05 -0.36 -4.20
N ARG A 38 -3.65 -1.53 -4.10
CA ARG A 38 -5.04 -1.70 -3.68
C ARG A 38 -5.20 -0.92 -2.37
N ARG A 39 -6.38 -0.33 -2.12
CA ARG A 39 -6.68 0.46 -0.90
C ARG A 39 -6.06 -0.11 0.39
N ARG A 40 -6.10 -1.44 0.56
CA ARG A 40 -5.44 -2.17 1.65
C ARG A 40 -3.94 -1.87 1.86
N HIS A 41 -3.14 -1.74 0.80
CA HIS A 41 -1.70 -1.48 0.90
C HIS A 41 -1.46 -0.03 1.33
N LEU A 42 -2.28 0.90 0.83
CA LEU A 42 -2.22 2.30 1.25
C LEU A 42 -2.61 2.44 2.72
N ASP A 43 -3.61 1.69 3.18
CA ASP A 43 -4.04 1.70 4.58
C ASP A 43 -2.96 1.10 5.49
N ALA A 44 -2.33 0.00 5.10
CA ALA A 44 -1.19 -0.59 5.82
C ALA A 44 0.02 0.37 5.90
N LEU A 45 0.36 1.06 4.82
CA LEU A 45 1.42 2.08 4.81
C LEU A 45 1.07 3.27 5.72
N ARG A 46 -0.20 3.71 5.72
CA ARG A 46 -0.67 4.78 6.61
C ARG A 46 -0.51 4.39 8.08
N GLN A 47 -0.98 3.21 8.46
CA GLN A 47 -0.87 2.68 9.83
C GLN A 47 0.60 2.58 10.27
N ALA A 48 1.47 2.03 9.41
CA ALA A 48 2.90 1.96 9.71
C ALA A 48 3.52 3.35 9.94
N SER A 49 3.14 4.34 9.13
CA SER A 49 3.59 5.72 9.31
C SER A 49 3.11 6.32 10.64
N GLU A 50 1.86 6.11 11.02
CA GLU A 50 1.29 6.60 12.29
C GLU A 50 2.06 6.05 13.50
N HIS A 51 2.36 4.75 13.50
CA HIS A 51 3.19 4.12 14.54
C HIS A 51 4.61 4.70 14.60
N LEU A 52 5.24 4.92 13.44
CA LEU A 52 6.58 5.52 13.39
C LEU A 52 6.60 6.95 13.94
N GLU A 53 5.59 7.76 13.62
CA GLU A 53 5.48 9.11 14.15
C GLU A 53 5.25 9.12 15.66
N HIS A 54 4.38 8.22 16.14
CA HIS A 54 4.08 8.06 17.55
C HIS A 54 5.31 7.59 18.35
N GLY A 55 5.98 6.52 17.90
CA GLY A 55 7.20 6.01 18.54
C GLY A 55 8.34 7.03 18.53
N ARG A 56 8.48 7.81 17.44
CA ARG A 56 9.42 8.93 17.39
C ARG A 56 9.11 9.97 18.47
N ALA A 57 7.84 10.35 18.62
CA ALA A 57 7.43 11.31 19.65
C ALA A 57 7.69 10.77 21.07
N GLN A 58 7.43 9.49 21.33
CA GLN A 58 7.73 8.87 22.62
C GLN A 58 9.22 8.85 22.94
N LEU A 59 10.06 8.56 21.95
CA LEU A 59 11.52 8.61 22.13
C LEU A 59 12.00 10.04 22.39
N THR A 60 11.57 11.01 21.58
CA THR A 60 12.11 12.37 21.66
C THR A 60 11.55 13.19 22.82
N LEU A 61 10.29 12.98 23.21
CA LEU A 61 9.63 13.74 24.27
C LEU A 61 9.75 13.07 25.64
N ALA A 62 9.69 11.74 25.69
CA ALA A 62 9.64 10.99 26.96
C ALA A 62 10.88 10.12 27.19
N GLY A 63 11.80 9.99 26.22
CA GLY A 63 12.94 9.08 26.32
C GLY A 63 12.54 7.60 26.42
N ALA A 64 11.31 7.26 26.06
CA ALA A 64 10.72 5.95 26.32
C ALA A 64 11.07 4.95 25.21
N GLY A 65 12.30 4.41 25.26
CA GLY A 65 12.79 3.46 24.27
C GLY A 65 11.98 2.15 24.17
N GLU A 66 11.39 1.69 25.29
CA GLU A 66 10.54 0.49 25.30
C GLU A 66 9.23 0.68 24.53
N LEU A 67 8.64 1.89 24.61
CA LEU A 67 7.42 2.22 23.89
C LEU A 67 7.70 2.41 22.39
N LEU A 68 8.83 3.03 22.03
CA LEU A 68 9.31 3.04 20.65
C LEU A 68 9.48 1.62 20.11
N ALA A 69 10.05 0.70 20.88
CA ALA A 69 10.22 -0.68 20.44
C ALA A 69 8.87 -1.38 20.17
N GLU A 70 7.82 -1.06 20.91
CA GLU A 70 6.47 -1.55 20.64
C GLU A 70 5.88 -0.92 19.37
N ASP A 71 5.98 0.40 19.20
CA ASP A 71 5.50 1.07 17.97
C ASP A 71 6.22 0.55 16.71
N LEU A 72 7.51 0.25 16.79
CA LEU A 72 8.25 -0.37 15.70
C LEU A 72 7.74 -1.79 15.38
N ARG A 73 7.35 -2.58 16.39
CA ARG A 73 6.71 -3.89 16.17
C ARG A 73 5.36 -3.73 15.46
N GLN A 74 4.54 -2.76 15.88
CA GLN A 74 3.25 -2.49 15.23
C GLN A 74 3.42 -2.00 13.78
N ALA A 75 4.39 -1.12 13.53
CA ALA A 75 4.73 -0.66 12.19
C ALA A 75 5.18 -1.83 11.29
N GLN A 76 6.03 -2.72 11.81
CA GLN A 76 6.44 -3.93 11.10
C GLN A 76 5.25 -4.84 10.77
N HIS A 77 4.33 -5.02 11.72
CA HIS A 77 3.14 -5.85 11.51
C HIS A 77 2.24 -5.29 10.40
N ALA A 78 1.99 -3.97 10.41
CA ALA A 78 1.23 -3.31 9.35
C ALA A 78 1.89 -3.47 7.96
N LEU A 79 3.22 -3.35 7.88
CA LEU A 79 3.94 -3.61 6.63
C LEU A 79 3.89 -5.08 6.20
N GLY A 80 3.86 -6.01 7.16
CA GLY A 80 3.68 -7.45 6.94
C GLY A 80 2.39 -7.81 6.21
N GLU A 81 1.31 -7.02 6.37
CA GLU A 81 0.06 -7.20 5.61
C GLU A 81 0.24 -6.98 4.10
N ILE A 82 1.30 -6.27 3.68
CA ILE A 82 1.61 -5.99 2.27
C ILE A 82 2.50 -7.09 1.70
N THR A 83 3.53 -7.50 2.45
CA THR A 83 4.57 -8.42 1.97
C THR A 83 4.28 -9.89 2.29
N GLY A 84 3.30 -10.17 3.16
CA GLY A 84 3.20 -11.43 3.90
C GLY A 84 4.00 -11.35 5.20
N ALA A 85 3.53 -12.05 6.23
CA ALA A 85 4.20 -12.12 7.53
C ALA A 85 5.60 -12.72 7.37
N PHE A 86 6.62 -12.00 7.81
CA PHE A 86 7.99 -12.50 7.85
C PHE A 86 8.15 -13.33 9.13
N SER A 87 8.09 -14.65 8.98
CA SER A 87 8.13 -15.58 10.09
C SER A 87 9.56 -15.79 10.59
N SER A 88 9.69 -16.37 11.79
CA SER A 88 10.99 -16.84 12.29
C SER A 88 11.64 -17.85 11.34
N ASP A 89 10.83 -18.65 10.63
CA ASP A 89 11.31 -19.60 9.62
C ASP A 89 11.87 -18.89 8.38
N ASP A 90 11.26 -17.78 7.94
CA ASP A 90 11.79 -16.96 6.84
C ASP A 90 13.13 -16.30 7.22
N LEU A 91 13.24 -15.89 8.49
CA LEU A 91 14.49 -15.35 9.04
C LEU A 91 15.59 -16.42 9.09
N LEU A 92 15.28 -17.59 9.64
CA LEU A 92 16.22 -18.71 9.72
C LEU A 92 16.61 -19.20 8.32
N GLY A 93 15.63 -19.35 7.43
CA GLY A 93 15.83 -19.65 6.02
C GLY A 93 16.78 -18.66 5.35
N ARG A 94 16.66 -17.36 5.62
CA ARG A 94 17.60 -16.35 5.09
C ARG A 94 19.00 -16.47 5.69
N ILE A 95 19.12 -16.62 7.02
CA ILE A 95 20.41 -16.77 7.72
C ILE A 95 21.17 -17.99 7.19
N PHE A 96 20.44 -19.09 6.94
CA PHE A 96 21.02 -20.34 6.47
C PHE A 96 21.07 -20.47 4.94
N SER A 97 20.39 -19.61 4.17
CA SER A 97 20.41 -19.63 2.70
C SER A 97 21.80 -19.38 2.09
N SER A 98 22.69 -18.71 2.83
CA SER A 98 24.09 -18.49 2.44
C SER A 98 25.04 -19.55 2.99
N PHE A 99 24.58 -20.48 3.84
CA PHE A 99 25.39 -21.64 4.20
C PHE A 99 25.25 -22.66 3.07
N CYS A 100 26.28 -22.76 2.23
CA CYS A 100 26.40 -23.88 1.31
C CYS A 100 26.30 -25.17 2.13
N ILE A 101 25.17 -25.88 2.05
CA ILE A 101 25.09 -27.27 2.46
C ILE A 101 26.04 -27.99 1.51
N GLY A 102 27.21 -28.36 2.03
CA GLY A 102 28.26 -29.02 1.27
C GLY A 102 27.69 -30.22 0.52
N LYS A 103 28.00 -30.29 -0.78
CA LYS A 103 28.34 -31.57 -1.39
C LYS A 103 29.64 -32.09 -0.79
#